data_AF-F0YZT4-F1
#
_entry.id   AF-F0YZT4-F1
#
_cell.length_a   1.000
_cell.length_b   1.000
_cell.length_c   1.000
_cell.angle_alpha   90.00
_cell.angle_beta   90.00
_cell.angle_gamma   90.00
#
_symmetry.space_group_name_H-M   'P 1'
#
loop_
_entity.id
_entity.type
_entity.pdbx_description
1 polymer ?
#
loop_
_entity_poly.entity_id
_entity_poly.type
_entity_poly.pdbx_seq_one_letter_code
_entity_poly.pdbx_strand_id
1 'polypeptide(L)'
;MYNILLVEDEPSVLKNLKMKIESSGVHSFQIIETAYTAEEAWKKLKSLSVDVVISDIRMPGLGGLWLFEQVRCSFPDMICIALSAYCEFEYLQQCIRIGIEDYFLKPVSLEQVKEKLLSLEKLLRKKKEEGIEFQHSWSLDNTDLCNKIDKYIKIHYSEKISLKQMADLIGYSPQYICEVYKKKRRITLGDAIAQYRLTRACSLIRQNPELSFSKIAELVGYTDYRYFSRVFKKQFGMTLSEFKEKED
;
A
#
# COMPACT_ATOMS: atom_id res chain seq x y z
N MET A 1 8.05 21.91 17.03
CA MET A 1 8.25 21.79 15.58
C MET A 1 9.18 20.61 15.37
N TYR A 2 8.85 19.71 14.45
CA TYR A 2 9.62 18.50 14.15
C TYR A 2 10.59 18.76 13.00
N ASN A 3 11.80 18.23 13.13
CA ASN A 3 12.92 18.50 12.23
C ASN A 3 13.04 17.41 11.17
N ILE A 4 12.99 17.82 9.89
CA ILE A 4 13.12 16.95 8.73
C ILE A 4 14.50 17.12 8.10
N LEU A 5 15.16 15.99 7.81
CA LEU A 5 16.26 15.90 6.85
C LEU A 5 15.72 15.27 5.54
N LEU A 6 15.83 15.99 4.42
CA LEU A 6 15.51 15.45 3.10
C LEU A 6 16.77 14.94 2.41
N VAL A 7 16.71 13.76 1.79
CA VAL A 7 17.82 13.14 1.08
C VAL A 7 17.37 12.72 -0.31
N GLU A 8 17.96 13.33 -1.34
CA GLU A 8 17.57 13.13 -2.73
C GLU A 8 18.71 13.57 -3.64
N ASP A 9 19.20 12.68 -4.51
CA ASP A 9 20.33 12.93 -5.39
C ASP A 9 19.98 13.82 -6.58
N GLU A 10 18.70 13.91 -6.96
CA GLU A 10 18.22 14.82 -8.00
C GLU A 10 17.80 16.20 -7.45
N PRO A 11 18.54 17.30 -7.73
CA PRO A 11 18.25 18.62 -7.15
C PRO A 11 16.86 19.16 -7.49
N SER A 12 16.35 18.86 -8.69
CA SER A 12 15.02 19.26 -9.14
C SER A 12 13.92 18.58 -8.33
N VAL A 13 14.07 17.29 -8.02
CA VAL A 13 13.13 16.51 -7.21
C VAL A 13 13.16 17.00 -5.77
N LEU A 14 14.36 17.20 -5.21
CA LEU A 14 14.56 17.72 -3.86
C LEU A 14 13.87 19.07 -3.68
N LYS A 15 14.10 20.02 -4.61
CA LYS A 15 13.48 21.34 -4.60
C LYS A 15 11.96 21.25 -4.68
N ASN A 16 11.44 20.37 -5.53
CA ASN A 16 10.00 20.17 -5.69
C ASN A 16 9.35 19.60 -4.42
N LEU A 17 9.97 18.60 -3.79
CA LEU A 17 9.49 18.02 -2.54
C LEU A 17 9.54 19.02 -1.39
N LYS A 18 10.64 19.78 -1.29
CA LYS A 18 10.77 20.88 -0.33
C LYS A 18 9.62 21.88 -0.44
N MET A 19 9.36 22.38 -1.64
CA MET A 19 8.24 23.30 -1.88
C MET A 19 6.89 22.70 -1.49
N LYS A 20 6.66 21.41 -1.76
CA LYS A 20 5.41 20.72 -1.41
C LYS A 20 5.23 20.55 0.10
N ILE A 21 6.31 20.22 0.83
CA ILE A 21 6.28 20.12 2.30
C ILE A 21 5.99 21.50 2.90
N GLU A 22 6.68 22.54 2.45
CA GLU A 22 6.50 23.91 2.94
C GLU A 22 5.11 24.47 2.61
N SER A 23 4.56 24.12 1.43
CA SER A 23 3.23 24.58 0.97
C SER A 23 2.08 23.68 1.43
N SER A 24 2.34 22.63 2.21
CA SER A 24 1.33 21.64 2.63
C SER A 24 0.26 22.21 3.58
N GLY A 25 0.55 23.36 4.21
CA GLY A 25 -0.25 23.94 5.30
C GLY A 25 -0.05 23.22 6.64
N VAL A 26 0.89 22.27 6.74
CA VAL A 26 1.23 21.57 7.99
C VAL A 26 2.46 22.25 8.60
N HIS A 27 2.23 23.13 9.58
CA HIS A 27 3.28 23.95 10.20
C HIS A 27 4.02 23.26 11.36
N SER A 28 3.68 22.01 11.67
CA SER A 28 4.32 21.24 12.73
C SER A 28 5.71 20.72 12.34
N PHE A 29 6.06 20.74 11.05
CA PHE A 29 7.34 20.27 10.51
C PHE A 29 8.16 21.42 9.90
N GLN A 30 9.48 21.30 9.98
CA GLN A 30 10.44 22.15 9.29
C GLN A 30 11.54 21.33 8.65
N ILE A 31 12.00 21.73 7.47
CA ILE A 31 13.18 21.13 6.82
C ILE A 31 14.40 21.87 7.33
N ILE A 32 15.19 21.21 8.18
CA ILE A 32 16.38 21.84 8.77
C ILE A 32 17.62 21.70 7.89
N GLU A 33 17.68 20.63 7.10
CA GLU A 33 18.81 20.35 6.20
C GLU A 33 18.37 19.48 5.02
N THR A 34 19.21 19.43 4.00
CA THR A 34 19.05 18.55 2.84
C THR A 34 20.37 17.86 2.50
N ALA A 35 20.34 16.67 1.91
CA ALA A 35 21.54 15.97 1.43
C ALA A 35 21.29 15.38 0.05
N TYR A 36 22.37 15.21 -0.72
CA TYR A 36 22.32 14.63 -2.06
C TYR A 36 22.79 13.18 -2.11
N THR A 37 23.40 12.67 -1.04
CA THR A 37 23.79 11.26 -0.93
C THR A 37 23.55 10.73 0.49
N ALA A 38 23.49 9.41 0.64
CA ALA A 38 23.34 8.77 1.95
C ALA A 38 24.53 9.06 2.88
N GLU A 39 25.75 9.16 2.35
CA GLU A 39 26.97 9.48 3.11
C GLU A 39 26.90 10.88 3.70
N GLU A 40 26.47 11.86 2.90
CA GLU A 40 26.29 13.24 3.36
C GLU A 40 25.21 13.29 4.45
N ALA A 41 24.05 12.65 4.20
CA ALA A 41 22.97 12.56 5.16
C ALA A 41 23.45 11.96 6.49
N TRP A 42 24.20 10.85 6.43
CA TRP A 42 24.73 10.17 7.62
C TRP A 42 25.68 11.05 8.43
N LYS A 43 26.53 11.85 7.78
CA LYS A 43 27.40 12.80 8.47
C LYS A 43 26.57 13.88 9.18
N LYS A 44 25.56 14.43 8.51
CA LYS A 44 24.67 15.47 9.06
C LYS A 44 23.84 14.96 10.25
N LEU A 45 23.33 13.73 10.19
CA LEU A 45 22.53 13.12 11.26
C LEU A 45 23.27 13.02 12.60
N LYS A 46 24.61 12.95 12.58
CA LYS A 46 25.41 12.87 13.82
C LYS A 46 25.53 14.20 14.56
N SER A 47 25.32 15.32 13.87
CA SER A 47 25.48 16.66 14.44
C SER A 47 24.18 17.44 14.55
N LEU A 48 23.07 16.89 14.03
CA LEU A 48 21.77 17.55 13.98
C LEU A 48 20.73 16.76 14.78
N SER A 49 19.82 17.48 15.43
CA SER A 49 18.62 16.89 16.03
C SER A 49 17.56 16.73 14.94
N VAL A 50 17.44 15.52 14.40
CA VAL A 50 16.48 15.17 13.34
C VAL A 50 15.40 14.25 13.91
N ASP A 51 14.13 14.58 13.70
CA ASP A 51 13.00 13.74 14.11
C ASP A 51 12.57 12.80 12.97
N VAL A 52 12.68 13.27 11.72
CA VAL A 52 12.25 12.53 10.53
C VAL A 52 13.32 12.63 9.43
N VAL A 53 13.76 11.50 8.91
CA VAL A 53 14.55 11.42 7.68
C VAL A 53 13.67 10.93 6.54
N ILE A 54 13.64 11.68 5.45
CA ILE A 54 12.92 11.32 4.22
C ILE A 54 13.98 11.18 3.12
N SER A 55 14.17 9.97 2.59
CA SER A 55 15.26 9.66 1.65
C SER A 55 14.78 8.90 0.43
N ASP A 56 15.30 9.21 -0.76
CA ASP A 56 15.25 8.27 -1.89
C ASP A 56 15.93 6.95 -1.49
N ILE A 57 15.34 5.84 -1.95
CA ILE A 57 15.87 4.49 -1.82
C ILE A 57 17.09 4.35 -2.73
N ARG A 58 17.00 4.83 -3.98
CA ARG A 58 18.06 4.67 -4.98
C ARG A 58 18.82 5.97 -5.15
N MET A 59 20.10 5.93 -4.83
CA MET A 59 21.04 7.01 -5.09
C MET A 59 22.37 6.39 -5.55
N PRO A 60 23.19 7.10 -6.34
CA PRO A 60 24.54 6.67 -6.68
C PRO A 60 25.37 6.38 -5.42
N GLY A 61 26.08 5.25 -5.41
CA GLY A 61 26.86 4.82 -4.24
C GLY A 61 25.98 4.20 -3.17
N LEU A 62 25.98 4.77 -1.96
CA LEU A 62 25.10 4.31 -0.88
C LEU A 62 23.68 4.89 -1.06
N GLY A 63 22.69 3.99 -1.08
CA GLY A 63 21.28 4.34 -1.20
C GLY A 63 20.57 4.55 0.15
N GLY A 64 19.29 4.91 0.09
CA GLY A 64 18.46 5.15 1.26
C GLY A 64 18.27 3.92 2.15
N LEU A 65 18.29 2.70 1.59
CA LEU A 65 18.19 1.48 2.40
C LEU A 65 19.36 1.34 3.37
N TRP A 66 20.58 1.57 2.90
CA TRP A 66 21.75 1.57 3.75
C TRP A 66 21.64 2.66 4.82
N LEU A 67 21.19 3.86 4.43
CA LEU A 67 20.96 4.96 5.37
C LEU A 67 19.96 4.57 6.47
N PHE A 68 18.83 3.97 6.10
CA PHE A 68 17.81 3.56 7.07
C PHE A 68 18.31 2.48 8.03
N GLU A 69 19.13 1.53 7.56
CA GLU A 69 19.78 0.55 8.43
C GLU A 69 20.68 1.24 9.47
N GLN A 70 21.50 2.21 9.05
CA GLN A 70 22.36 2.95 9.97
C GLN A 70 21.55 3.79 10.97
N VAL A 71 20.49 4.45 10.50
CA VAL A 71 19.60 5.24 11.34
C VAL A 71 18.92 4.36 12.38
N ARG A 72 18.42 3.19 12.00
CA ARG A 72 17.79 2.28 12.98
C ARG A 72 18.75 1.80 14.06
N CYS A 73 20.02 1.58 13.72
CA CYS A 73 21.03 1.17 14.69
C CYS A 73 21.46 2.29 15.66
N SER A 74 21.47 3.55 15.22
CA SER A 74 22.03 4.66 16.03
C SER A 74 20.99 5.63 16.58
N PHE A 75 19.84 5.73 15.92
CA PHE A 75 18.73 6.62 16.24
C PHE A 75 17.42 5.82 16.11
N PRO A 76 17.19 4.82 17.00
CA PRO A 76 16.03 3.94 16.90
C PRO A 76 14.70 4.70 16.91
N ASP A 77 14.72 5.90 17.49
CA ASP A 77 13.58 6.77 17.62
C ASP A 77 13.28 7.69 16.44
N MET A 78 14.23 7.86 15.53
CA MET A 78 14.07 8.72 14.36
C MET A 78 13.15 8.06 13.36
N ILE A 79 12.15 8.77 12.87
CA ILE A 79 11.25 8.29 11.85
C ILE A 79 11.96 8.27 10.49
N CYS A 80 11.89 7.16 9.78
CA CYS A 80 12.42 6.97 8.43
C CYS A 80 11.26 6.89 7.43
N ILE A 81 11.37 7.62 6.33
CA ILE A 81 10.40 7.57 5.24
C ILE A 81 11.14 7.43 3.92
N ALA A 82 10.74 6.45 3.11
CA ALA A 82 11.34 6.24 1.80
C ALA A 82 10.66 7.09 0.71
N LEU A 83 11.42 7.63 -0.25
CA LEU A 83 10.90 8.13 -1.52
C LEU A 83 11.13 7.06 -2.57
N SER A 84 10.12 6.75 -3.39
CA SER A 84 10.20 5.68 -4.39
C SER A 84 9.67 6.15 -5.73
N ALA A 85 10.52 6.09 -6.78
CA ALA A 85 10.11 6.36 -8.16
C ALA A 85 9.17 5.30 -8.74
N TYR A 86 9.32 4.05 -8.28
CA TYR A 86 8.49 2.91 -8.62
C TYR A 86 8.66 1.87 -7.50
N CYS A 87 7.57 1.27 -7.00
CA CYS A 87 7.62 0.18 -6.00
C CYS A 87 8.24 -1.10 -6.60
N GLU A 88 9.55 -1.13 -6.76
CA GLU A 88 10.28 -2.39 -6.90
C GLU A 88 10.13 -3.15 -5.58
N PHE A 89 9.60 -4.37 -5.69
CA PHE A 89 9.15 -5.18 -4.57
C PHE A 89 10.30 -5.50 -3.61
N GLU A 90 11.51 -5.72 -4.12
CA GLU A 90 12.70 -5.98 -3.30
C GLU A 90 12.95 -4.84 -2.30
N TYR A 91 12.89 -3.58 -2.74
CA TYR A 91 13.15 -2.45 -1.87
C TYR A 91 12.06 -2.25 -0.83
N LEU A 92 10.80 -2.42 -1.19
CA LEU A 92 9.70 -2.29 -0.23
C LEU A 92 9.76 -3.40 0.84
N GLN A 93 10.14 -4.62 0.45
CA GLN A 93 10.40 -5.68 1.42
C GLN A 93 11.54 -5.32 2.39
N GLN A 94 12.62 -4.72 1.89
CA GLN A 94 13.75 -4.30 2.71
C GLN A 94 13.34 -3.17 3.67
N CYS A 95 12.62 -2.15 3.18
CA CYS A 95 12.05 -1.08 4.01
C CYS A 95 11.20 -1.63 5.17
N ILE A 96 10.37 -2.64 4.90
CA ILE A 96 9.54 -3.31 5.92
C ILE A 96 10.41 -4.04 6.94
N ARG A 97 11.45 -4.76 6.48
CA ARG A 97 12.38 -5.48 7.36
C ARG A 97 13.17 -4.53 8.26
N ILE A 98 13.63 -3.41 7.70
CA ILE A 98 14.37 -2.38 8.43
C ILE A 98 13.49 -1.71 9.47
N GLY A 99 12.21 -1.52 9.18
CA GLY A 99 11.27 -0.92 10.13
C GLY A 99 10.97 0.54 9.89
N ILE A 100 11.07 1.04 8.65
CA ILE A 100 10.76 2.45 8.35
C ILE A 100 9.27 2.74 8.59
N GLU A 101 8.82 3.97 8.78
CA GLU A 101 7.42 4.19 9.19
C GLU A 101 6.49 4.37 7.98
N ASP A 102 7.00 4.86 6.85
CA ASP A 102 6.19 5.09 5.66
C ASP A 102 7.04 5.26 4.38
N TYR A 103 6.39 5.49 3.25
CA TYR A 103 7.03 5.90 2.00
C TYR A 103 6.17 6.88 1.19
N PHE A 104 6.79 7.67 0.31
CA PHE A 104 6.15 8.47 -0.73
C PHE A 104 6.38 7.85 -2.11
N LEU A 105 5.35 7.86 -2.96
CA LEU A 105 5.48 7.50 -4.37
C LEU A 105 5.75 8.76 -5.19
N LYS A 106 6.81 8.75 -6.00
CA LYS A 106 7.04 9.81 -6.99
C LYS A 106 6.15 9.54 -8.23
N PRO A 107 5.54 10.56 -8.84
CA PRO A 107 5.56 11.96 -8.42
C PRO A 107 4.67 12.20 -7.19
N VAL A 108 5.22 12.83 -6.16
CA VAL A 108 4.50 13.06 -4.90
C VAL A 108 3.51 14.21 -5.08
N SER A 109 2.21 14.04 -4.81
CA SER A 109 1.26 15.18 -4.88
C SER A 109 1.29 16.02 -3.60
N LEU A 110 0.86 17.29 -3.68
CA LEU A 110 0.74 18.15 -2.49
C LEU A 110 -0.21 17.54 -1.44
N GLU A 111 -1.30 16.94 -1.91
CA GLU A 111 -2.29 16.27 -1.06
C GLU A 111 -1.70 15.06 -0.35
N GLN A 112 -0.93 14.22 -1.05
CA GLN A 112 -0.20 13.10 -0.43
C GLN A 112 0.80 13.55 0.63
N VAL A 113 1.53 14.65 0.37
CA VAL A 113 2.43 15.25 1.37
C VAL A 113 1.64 15.67 2.60
N LYS A 114 0.55 16.42 2.41
CA LYS A 114 -0.28 16.90 3.51
C LYS A 114 -0.85 15.76 4.36
N GLU A 115 -1.44 14.75 3.72
CA GLU A 115 -2.00 13.59 4.42
C GLU A 115 -0.96 12.84 5.25
N LYS A 116 0.23 12.60 4.67
CA LYS A 116 1.30 11.89 5.36
C LYS A 116 1.93 12.71 6.47
N LEU A 117 2.12 14.02 6.30
CA LEU A 117 2.60 14.87 7.39
C LEU A 117 1.59 14.90 8.56
N LEU A 118 0.29 14.96 8.27
CA LEU A 118 -0.75 14.90 9.32
C LEU A 118 -0.78 13.55 10.05
N SER A 119 -0.53 12.42 9.36
CA SER A 119 -0.43 11.11 10.01
C SER A 119 0.83 11.00 10.88
N LEU A 120 1.96 11.51 10.40
CA LEU A 120 3.23 11.56 11.14
C LEU A 120 3.16 12.43 12.38
N GLU A 121 2.48 13.58 12.31
CA GLU A 121 2.31 14.45 13.47
C GLU A 121 1.58 13.73 14.60
N LYS A 122 0.53 12.96 14.28
CA LYS A 122 -0.18 12.13 15.26
C LYS A 122 0.73 11.05 15.85
N LEU A 123 1.53 10.40 15.02
CA LEU A 123 2.47 9.36 15.44
C LEU A 123 3.54 9.91 16.39
N LEU A 124 4.18 11.03 16.03
CA LEU A 124 5.20 11.69 16.84
C LEU A 124 4.64 12.23 18.16
N ARG A 125 3.42 12.78 18.13
CA ARG A 125 2.75 13.25 19.35
C ARG A 125 2.49 12.09 20.31
N LYS A 126 1.93 10.98 19.79
CA LYS A 126 1.68 9.76 20.58
C LYS A 126 2.95 9.19 21.20
N LYS A 127 4.05 9.16 20.42
CA LYS A 127 5.37 8.73 20.89
C LYS A 127 5.87 9.58 22.07
N LYS A 128 5.65 10.89 22.00
CA LYS A 128 6.09 11.84 23.02
C LYS A 128 5.23 11.79 24.29
N GLU A 129 3.93 11.53 24.14
CA GLU A 129 2.96 11.49 25.25
C GLU A 129 2.96 10.15 26.00
N GLU A 130 3.11 9.02 25.29
CA GLU A 130 2.92 7.69 25.90
C GLU A 130 4.24 6.99 26.26
N GLY A 131 5.41 7.58 25.94
CA GLY A 131 6.73 6.98 26.25
C GLY A 131 6.94 5.60 25.62
N ILE A 132 6.15 5.27 24.59
CA ILE A 132 6.17 3.96 23.94
C ILE A 132 7.38 3.88 23.02
N GLU A 133 8.35 3.06 23.40
CA GLU A 133 9.25 2.41 22.44
C GLU A 133 8.37 1.60 21.48
N PHE A 134 8.21 2.11 20.26
CA PHE A 134 7.58 1.30 19.22
C PHE A 134 8.51 0.13 18.91
N GLN A 135 8.18 -1.05 19.46
CA GLN A 135 8.52 -2.31 18.80
C GLN A 135 7.90 -2.24 17.40
N HIS A 136 8.74 -1.96 16.41
CA HIS A 136 8.50 -1.94 14.95
C HIS A 136 7.01 -1.87 14.55
N SER A 137 6.46 -0.66 14.53
CA SER A 137 5.17 -0.40 13.86
C SER A 137 5.33 -0.35 12.34
N TRP A 138 5.76 -1.46 11.75
CA TRP A 138 5.01 -2.01 10.63
C TRP A 138 3.99 -3.02 11.18
N SER A 139 3.13 -2.58 12.10
CA SER A 139 1.74 -2.99 11.98
C SER A 139 1.08 -2.09 10.93
N LEU A 140 1.51 -2.21 9.67
CA LEU A 140 0.48 -2.44 8.68
C LEU A 140 -0.18 -3.69 9.19
N ASP A 141 -1.31 -3.55 9.87
CA ASP A 141 -2.18 -4.68 9.96
C ASP A 141 -2.54 -4.97 8.49
N ASN A 142 -1.80 -5.88 7.86
CA ASN A 142 -2.11 -6.36 6.53
C ASN A 142 -3.55 -6.88 6.51
N THR A 143 -4.16 -7.13 7.68
CA THR A 143 -5.60 -7.33 7.82
C THR A 143 -6.39 -6.07 7.46
N ASP A 144 -6.06 -4.85 7.89
CA ASP A 144 -6.75 -3.62 7.46
C ASP A 144 -6.64 -3.40 5.94
N LEU A 145 -5.45 -3.59 5.36
CA LEU A 145 -5.27 -3.51 3.91
C LEU A 145 -6.08 -4.60 3.19
N CYS A 146 -5.99 -5.86 3.64
CA CYS A 146 -6.80 -6.94 3.07
C CYS A 146 -8.30 -6.70 3.25
N ASN A 147 -8.73 -6.10 4.36
CA ASN A 147 -10.13 -5.76 4.60
C ASN A 147 -10.62 -4.66 3.66
N LYS A 148 -9.79 -3.64 3.36
CA LYS A 148 -10.08 -2.62 2.34
C LYS A 148 -10.20 -3.24 0.95
N ILE A 149 -9.29 -4.16 0.61
CA ILE A 149 -9.35 -4.91 -0.65
C ILE A 149 -10.62 -5.75 -0.71
N ASP A 150 -10.95 -6.51 0.35
CA ASP A 150 -12.16 -7.32 0.43
C ASP A 150 -13.42 -6.46 0.29
N LYS A 151 -13.45 -5.27 0.91
CA LYS A 151 -14.55 -4.32 0.78
C LYS A 151 -14.68 -3.79 -0.65
N TYR A 152 -13.56 -3.47 -1.30
CA TYR A 152 -13.56 -3.05 -2.69
C TYR A 152 -14.13 -4.14 -3.61
N ILE A 153 -13.67 -5.39 -3.44
CA ILE A 153 -14.20 -6.54 -4.20
C ILE A 153 -15.71 -6.63 -4.02
N LYS A 154 -16.21 -6.55 -2.78
CA LYS A 154 -17.65 -6.62 -2.47
C LYS A 154 -18.48 -5.57 -3.19
N ILE A 155 -17.95 -4.36 -3.36
CA ILE A 155 -18.66 -3.23 -4.00
C ILE A 155 -18.61 -3.35 -5.53
N HIS A 156 -17.45 -3.72 -6.09
CA HIS A 156 -17.19 -3.65 -7.53
C HIS A 156 -17.17 -5.00 -8.25
N TYR A 157 -17.56 -6.11 -7.59
CA TYR A 157 -17.43 -7.45 -8.16
C TYR A 157 -18.16 -7.63 -9.51
N SER A 158 -19.30 -6.97 -9.71
CA SER A 158 -20.11 -7.07 -10.93
C SER A 158 -19.51 -6.31 -12.12
N GLU A 159 -18.48 -5.49 -11.88
CA GLU A 159 -17.85 -4.63 -12.88
C GLU A 159 -16.47 -5.16 -13.28
N LYS A 160 -15.86 -4.55 -14.30
CA LYS A 160 -14.47 -4.82 -14.65
C LYS A 160 -13.54 -4.23 -13.59
N ILE A 161 -12.98 -5.07 -12.73
CA ILE A 161 -11.99 -4.64 -11.74
C ILE A 161 -10.63 -4.43 -12.41
N SER A 162 -10.14 -3.19 -12.40
CA SER A 162 -8.76 -2.86 -12.74
C SER A 162 -7.90 -2.85 -11.48
N LEU A 163 -6.85 -3.67 -11.45
CA LEU A 163 -5.87 -3.67 -10.36
C LEU A 163 -5.22 -2.31 -10.17
N LYS A 164 -4.99 -1.57 -11.28
CA LYS A 164 -4.43 -0.22 -11.22
C LYS A 164 -5.37 0.74 -10.48
N GLN A 165 -6.65 0.75 -10.83
CA GLN A 165 -7.62 1.65 -10.20
C GLN A 165 -7.83 1.31 -8.72
N MET A 166 -7.91 0.01 -8.38
CA MET A 166 -7.98 -0.42 -6.98
C MET A 166 -6.75 0.05 -6.21
N ALA A 167 -5.57 -0.06 -6.79
CA ALA A 167 -4.33 0.34 -6.15
C ALA A 167 -4.23 1.85 -5.95
N ASP A 168 -4.57 2.63 -6.98
CA ASP A 168 -4.60 4.09 -6.93
C ASP A 168 -5.58 4.60 -5.85
N LEU A 169 -6.77 3.99 -5.72
CA LEU A 169 -7.77 4.37 -4.72
C LEU A 169 -7.33 4.04 -3.28
N ILE A 170 -6.65 2.90 -3.08
CA ILE A 170 -6.20 2.46 -1.75
C ILE A 170 -4.85 3.12 -1.38
N GLY A 171 -4.18 3.77 -2.34
CA GLY A 171 -2.90 4.47 -2.14
C GLY A 171 -1.66 3.57 -2.18
N TYR A 172 -1.75 2.41 -2.85
CA TYR A 172 -0.65 1.45 -2.96
C TYR A 172 -0.34 1.13 -4.42
N SER A 173 0.78 0.45 -4.67
CA SER A 173 1.05 -0.11 -6.00
C SER A 173 0.26 -1.41 -6.25
N PRO A 174 -0.10 -1.71 -7.50
CA PRO A 174 -0.81 -2.96 -7.84
C PRO A 174 -0.05 -4.22 -7.41
N GLN A 175 1.26 -4.21 -7.59
CA GLN A 175 2.15 -5.31 -7.23
C GLN A 175 2.13 -5.56 -5.72
N TYR A 176 2.20 -4.49 -4.92
CA TYR A 176 2.18 -4.60 -3.47
C TYR A 176 0.87 -5.19 -2.94
N ILE A 177 -0.26 -4.70 -3.44
CA ILE A 177 -1.59 -5.20 -3.07
C ILE A 177 -1.69 -6.71 -3.35
N CYS A 178 -1.28 -7.15 -4.54
CA CYS A 178 -1.33 -8.56 -4.92
C CYS A 178 -0.48 -9.44 -3.98
N GLU A 179 0.75 -9.02 -3.68
CA GLU A 179 1.67 -9.78 -2.84
C GLU A 179 1.24 -9.82 -1.38
N VAL A 180 0.82 -8.68 -0.81
CA VAL A 180 0.30 -8.62 0.56
C VAL A 180 -0.95 -9.49 0.70
N TYR A 181 -1.89 -9.35 -0.24
CA TYR A 181 -3.12 -10.11 -0.21
C TYR A 181 -2.84 -11.62 -0.32
N LYS A 182 -1.98 -12.03 -1.25
CA LYS A 182 -1.55 -13.44 -1.40
C LYS A 182 -0.89 -13.98 -0.15
N LYS A 183 0.02 -13.22 0.47
CA LYS A 183 0.71 -13.63 1.70
C LYS A 183 -0.26 -13.76 2.87
N LYS A 184 -1.20 -12.82 3.03
CA LYS A 184 -2.09 -12.74 4.19
C LYS A 184 -3.32 -13.66 4.07
N ARG A 185 -3.97 -13.71 2.90
CA ARG A 185 -5.17 -14.53 2.64
C ARG A 185 -4.84 -15.92 2.08
N ARG A 186 -3.56 -16.19 1.74
CA ARG A 186 -3.07 -17.45 1.14
C ARG A 186 -3.71 -17.81 -0.20
N ILE A 187 -4.33 -16.84 -0.87
CA ILE A 187 -4.96 -16.96 -2.20
C ILE A 187 -4.62 -15.74 -3.02
N THR A 188 -4.57 -15.86 -4.35
CA THR A 188 -4.34 -14.69 -5.19
C THR A 188 -5.54 -13.74 -5.14
N LEU A 189 -5.32 -12.46 -5.43
CA LEU A 189 -6.39 -11.48 -5.52
C LEU A 189 -7.41 -11.85 -6.63
N GLY A 190 -6.94 -12.42 -7.75
CA GLY A 190 -7.80 -12.93 -8.80
C GLY A 190 -8.70 -14.07 -8.32
N ASP A 191 -8.16 -15.00 -7.53
CA ASP A 191 -8.94 -16.09 -6.94
C ASP A 191 -9.99 -15.57 -5.95
N ALA A 192 -9.66 -14.56 -5.15
CA ALA A 192 -10.62 -13.96 -4.23
C ALA A 192 -11.80 -13.29 -4.94
N ILE A 193 -11.52 -12.54 -6.02
CA ILE A 193 -12.56 -11.96 -6.89
C ILE A 193 -13.44 -13.08 -7.47
N ALA A 194 -12.82 -14.13 -8.02
CA ALA A 194 -13.54 -15.26 -8.59
C ALA A 194 -14.42 -15.96 -7.54
N GLN A 195 -13.87 -16.27 -6.36
CA GLN A 195 -14.62 -16.89 -5.25
C GLN A 195 -15.82 -16.05 -4.82
N TYR A 196 -15.65 -14.73 -4.69
CA TYR A 196 -16.75 -13.84 -4.32
C TYR A 196 -17.84 -13.82 -5.41
N ARG A 197 -17.46 -13.68 -6.69
CA ARG A 197 -18.39 -13.70 -7.83
C ARG A 197 -19.17 -15.02 -7.91
N LEU A 198 -18.49 -16.15 -7.73
CA LEU A 198 -19.10 -17.47 -7.72
C LEU A 198 -20.09 -17.64 -6.55
N THR A 199 -19.73 -17.17 -5.36
CA THR A 199 -20.63 -17.19 -4.19
C THR A 199 -21.90 -16.36 -4.45
N ARG A 200 -21.75 -15.19 -5.09
CA ARG A 200 -22.89 -14.37 -5.53
C ARG A 200 -23.71 -15.06 -6.63
N ALA A 201 -23.07 -15.77 -7.56
CA ALA A 201 -23.78 -16.54 -8.59
C ALA A 201 -24.65 -17.64 -7.98
N CYS A 202 -24.12 -18.42 -7.02
CA CYS A 202 -24.91 -19.41 -6.26
C CYS A 202 -26.12 -18.77 -5.58
N SER A 203 -25.95 -17.59 -4.98
CA SER A 203 -27.05 -16.86 -4.34
C SER A 203 -28.12 -16.44 -5.34
N LEU A 204 -27.72 -15.98 -6.54
CA LEU A 204 -28.64 -15.57 -7.60
C LEU A 204 -29.42 -16.76 -8.18
N ILE A 205 -28.78 -17.92 -8.34
CA ILE A 205 -29.42 -19.16 -8.81
C ILE A 205 -30.56 -19.56 -7.87
N ARG A 206 -30.31 -19.53 -6.56
CA ARG A 206 -31.32 -19.87 -5.53
C ARG A 206 -32.47 -18.87 -5.47
N GLN A 207 -32.16 -17.58 -5.59
CA GLN A 207 -33.15 -16.51 -5.42
C GLN A 207 -34.00 -16.28 -6.67
N ASN A 208 -33.51 -16.66 -7.85
CA ASN A 208 -34.15 -16.38 -9.13
C ASN A 208 -34.02 -17.61 -10.06
N PRO A 209 -34.79 -18.69 -9.81
CA PRO A 209 -34.69 -19.94 -10.58
C PRO A 209 -34.97 -19.76 -12.08
N GLU A 210 -35.71 -18.72 -12.47
CA GLU A 210 -36.04 -18.38 -13.86
C GLU A 210 -34.89 -17.72 -14.63
N LEU A 211 -33.86 -17.19 -13.95
CA LEU A 211 -32.75 -16.52 -14.64
C LEU A 211 -31.87 -17.52 -15.41
N SER A 212 -31.53 -17.14 -16.64
CA SER A 212 -30.57 -17.90 -17.43
C SER A 212 -29.16 -17.79 -16.85
N PHE A 213 -28.37 -18.86 -16.95
CA PHE A 213 -27.00 -18.87 -16.46
C PHE A 213 -26.09 -17.84 -17.15
N SER A 214 -26.38 -17.50 -18.41
CA SER A 214 -25.69 -16.42 -19.10
C SER A 214 -25.97 -15.06 -18.46
N LYS A 215 -27.23 -14.81 -18.03
CA LYS A 215 -27.57 -13.56 -17.34
C LYS A 215 -26.95 -13.50 -15.96
N ILE A 216 -26.93 -14.62 -15.23
CA ILE A 216 -26.25 -14.72 -13.94
C ILE A 216 -24.75 -14.41 -14.09
N ALA A 217 -24.09 -14.95 -15.12
CA ALA A 217 -22.68 -14.67 -15.39
C ALA A 217 -22.41 -13.17 -15.58
N GLU A 218 -23.27 -12.50 -16.36
CA GLU A 218 -23.22 -11.05 -16.60
C GLU A 218 -23.39 -10.25 -15.29
N LEU A 219 -24.41 -10.60 -14.49
CA LEU A 219 -24.71 -9.92 -13.22
C LEU A 219 -23.60 -10.05 -12.18
N VAL A 220 -22.77 -11.10 -12.25
CA VAL A 220 -21.61 -11.27 -11.37
C VAL A 220 -20.29 -10.81 -12.02
N GLY A 221 -20.34 -10.16 -13.18
CA GLY A 221 -19.19 -9.50 -13.79
C GLY A 221 -18.32 -10.38 -14.70
N TYR A 222 -18.85 -11.49 -15.22
CA TYR A 222 -18.22 -12.24 -16.31
C TYR A 222 -18.79 -11.82 -17.66
N THR A 223 -17.90 -11.44 -18.58
CA THR A 223 -18.26 -11.17 -19.98
C THR A 223 -18.25 -12.43 -20.85
N ASP A 224 -17.54 -13.47 -20.42
CA ASP A 224 -17.45 -14.76 -21.12
C ASP A 224 -18.10 -15.86 -20.28
N TYR A 225 -19.26 -16.34 -20.74
CA TYR A 225 -20.01 -17.42 -20.11
C TYR A 225 -19.26 -18.76 -20.09
N ARG A 226 -18.49 -19.09 -21.14
CA ARG A 226 -17.73 -20.36 -21.20
C ARG A 226 -16.62 -20.35 -20.16
N TYR A 227 -15.94 -19.22 -20.00
CA TYR A 227 -14.96 -19.04 -18.94
C TYR A 227 -15.61 -19.17 -17.55
N PHE A 228 -16.72 -18.47 -17.32
CA PHE A 228 -17.49 -18.55 -16.06
C PHE A 228 -17.88 -19.98 -15.72
N SER A 229 -18.51 -20.71 -16.64
CA SER A 229 -18.96 -22.09 -16.42
C SER A 229 -17.81 -23.03 -16.08
N ARG A 230 -16.66 -22.89 -16.78
CA ARG A 230 -15.45 -23.68 -16.49
C ARG A 230 -14.90 -23.38 -15.09
N VAL A 231 -14.85 -22.10 -14.70
CA VAL A 231 -14.37 -21.67 -13.39
C VAL A 231 -15.31 -22.15 -12.28
N PHE A 232 -16.63 -22.08 -12.49
CA PHE A 232 -17.64 -22.62 -11.57
C PHE A 232 -17.44 -24.13 -11.36
N LYS A 233 -17.35 -24.91 -12.45
CA LYS A 233 -17.14 -26.36 -12.37
C LYS A 233 -15.84 -26.72 -11.68
N LYS A 234 -14.76 -25.97 -11.94
CA LYS A 234 -13.47 -26.16 -11.26
C LYS A 234 -13.59 -25.93 -9.75
N GLN A 235 -14.38 -24.94 -9.32
CA GLN A 235 -14.51 -24.58 -7.90
C GLN A 235 -15.42 -25.53 -7.12
N PHE A 236 -16.55 -25.95 -7.70
CA PHE A 236 -17.59 -26.71 -6.98
C PHE A 236 -17.63 -28.20 -7.35
N GLY A 237 -16.86 -28.63 -8.35
CA GLY A 237 -16.87 -30.02 -8.83
C GLY A 237 -18.14 -30.40 -9.60
N MET A 238 -19.07 -29.47 -9.82
CA MET A 238 -20.35 -29.68 -10.50
C MET A 238 -20.69 -28.50 -11.42
N THR A 239 -21.59 -28.75 -12.36
CA THR A 239 -22.11 -27.75 -13.30
C THR A 239 -23.18 -26.87 -12.65
N LEU A 240 -23.51 -25.75 -13.31
CA LEU A 240 -24.57 -24.84 -12.87
C LEU A 240 -25.95 -25.51 -12.85
N SER A 241 -26.23 -26.39 -13.82
CA SER A 241 -27.48 -27.17 -13.87
C SER A 241 -27.56 -28.14 -12.69
N GLU A 242 -26.51 -28.94 -12.46
CA GLU A 242 -26.44 -29.88 -11.33
C GLU A 242 -26.52 -29.16 -9.97
N PHE A 243 -25.95 -27.96 -9.88
CA PHE A 243 -26.05 -27.13 -8.68
C PHE A 243 -27.50 -26.64 -8.45
N LYS A 244 -28.20 -26.24 -9.52
CA LYS A 244 -29.60 -25.80 -9.44
C LYS A 244 -30.53 -26.94 -9.05
N GLU A 245 -30.38 -28.11 -9.68
CA GLU A 245 -31.19 -29.31 -9.41
C GLU A 245 -31.04 -29.85 -7.98
N LYS A 246 -29.91 -29.59 -7.31
CA LYS A 246 -29.70 -29.97 -5.90
C LYS A 246 -30.35 -29.03 -4.89
N GLU A 247 -30.72 -27.84 -5.32
CA GLU A 247 -31.26 -26.77 -4.47
C GLU A 247 -32.78 -26.57 -4.68
N ASP A 248 -33.35 -27.23 -5.70
CA ASP A 248 -34.80 -27.44 -5.90
C ASP A 248 -35.31 -28.62 -5.03
#